data_AF-A0A1H5YKH0-F1
#
_entry.id   AF-A0A1H5YKH0-F1
#
_cell.length_a   1.000
_cell.length_b   1.000
_cell.length_c   1.000
_cell.angle_alpha   90.00
_cell.angle_beta   90.00
_cell.angle_gamma   90.00
#
_symmetry.space_group_name_H-M   'P 1'
#
loop_
_entity.id
_entity.type
_entity.pdbx_description
1 polymer ?
#
loop_
_entity_poly.entity_id
_entity_poly.type
_entity_poly.pdbx_seq_one_letter_code
_entity_poly.pdbx_strand_id
1 'polypeptide(L)'
;MSDPRAPEPAPPAPPGREEVTAQWRALVAGHATRDAVHAWAARWVEDEADPRVPPLILGALQHLHGFDLRRDPRRPGVVRHGTAGDGEGEWIHSADDIAAALARWEARCERDDAERAPRPQAGGEGEGEG
;
A
#
# COMPACT_ATOMS: atom_id res chain seq x y z
N MET A 1 21.77 -12.35 39.32
CA MET A 1 22.48 -12.21 38.04
C MET A 1 21.46 -11.72 37.05
N SER A 2 21.52 -10.43 36.69
CA SER A 2 20.64 -9.86 35.66
C SER A 2 21.15 -10.34 34.31
N ASP A 3 20.30 -11.03 33.56
CA ASP A 3 20.56 -11.39 32.17
C ASP A 3 20.72 -10.08 31.36
N PRO A 4 21.83 -9.86 30.63
CA PRO A 4 21.94 -8.72 29.74
C PRO A 4 20.99 -8.97 28.57
N ARG A 5 19.75 -8.47 28.69
CA ARG A 5 18.75 -8.49 27.61
C ARG A 5 19.43 -8.00 26.35
N ALA A 6 19.62 -8.91 25.39
CA ALA A 6 20.14 -8.57 24.07
C ALA A 6 19.34 -7.38 23.54
N PRO A 7 19.98 -6.41 22.87
CA PRO A 7 19.27 -5.26 22.32
C PRO A 7 18.14 -5.78 21.44
N GLU A 8 16.91 -5.33 21.72
CA GLU A 8 15.76 -5.69 20.88
C GLU A 8 16.05 -5.22 19.44
N PRO A 9 15.70 -6.04 18.43
CA PRO A 9 15.91 -5.67 17.05
C PRO A 9 15.17 -4.36 16.76
N ALA A 10 15.83 -3.46 16.03
CA ALA A 10 15.22 -2.22 15.59
C ALA A 10 13.91 -2.52 14.84
N PRO A 11 12.87 -1.68 15.02
CA PRO A 11 11.61 -1.87 14.30
C PRO A 11 11.86 -1.80 12.79
N PRO A 12 11.08 -2.54 11.97
CA PRO A 12 11.21 -2.47 10.53
C PRO A 12 10.98 -1.04 10.02
N ALA A 13 11.69 -0.69 8.95
CA ALA A 13 11.45 0.56 8.23
C ALA A 13 10.11 0.50 7.48
N PRO A 14 9.38 1.62 7.35
CA PRO A 14 8.17 1.68 6.54
C PRO A 14 8.42 1.25 5.09
N PRO A 15 7.44 0.61 4.43
CA PRO A 15 7.61 0.13 3.08
C PRO A 15 7.68 1.29 2.08
N GLY A 16 8.54 1.14 1.08
CA GLY A 16 8.63 2.06 -0.05
C GLY A 16 7.60 1.79 -1.14
N ARG A 17 7.62 2.62 -2.19
CA ARG A 17 6.74 2.44 -3.37
C ARG A 17 6.98 1.11 -4.07
N GLU A 18 8.24 0.70 -4.19
CA GLU A 18 8.62 -0.53 -4.86
C GLU A 18 8.05 -1.75 -4.13
N GLU A 19 8.16 -1.80 -2.81
CA GLU A 19 7.63 -2.89 -1.98
C GLU A 19 6.11 -2.98 -2.05
N VAL A 20 5.42 -1.83 -1.94
CA VAL A 20 3.95 -1.76 -2.11
C VAL A 20 3.55 -2.25 -3.50
N THR A 21 4.25 -1.79 -4.54
CA THR A 21 3.95 -2.17 -5.93
C THR A 21 4.21 -3.66 -6.16
N ALA A 22 5.26 -4.22 -5.57
CA ALA A 22 5.57 -5.64 -5.65
C ALA A 22 4.48 -6.51 -5.02
N GLN A 23 4.00 -6.15 -3.83
CA GLN A 23 2.89 -6.87 -3.17
C GLN A 23 1.61 -6.84 -4.00
N TRP A 24 1.30 -5.67 -4.57
CA TRP A 24 0.11 -5.50 -5.39
C TRP A 24 0.20 -6.30 -6.70
N ARG A 25 1.36 -6.28 -7.37
CA ARG A 25 1.60 -7.09 -8.57
C ARG A 25 1.55 -8.57 -8.27
N ALA A 26 2.10 -9.02 -7.13
CA ALA A 26 2.03 -10.40 -6.70
C ALA A 26 0.58 -10.84 -6.47
N LEU A 27 -0.27 -9.99 -5.90
CA LEU A 27 -1.70 -10.24 -5.74
C LEU A 27 -2.41 -10.37 -7.09
N VAL A 28 -2.19 -9.43 -8.01
CA VAL A 28 -2.81 -9.44 -9.35
C VAL A 28 -2.38 -10.67 -10.15
N ALA A 29 -1.10 -11.07 -10.05
CA ALA A 29 -0.56 -12.24 -10.72
C ALA A 29 -0.96 -13.57 -10.05
N GLY A 30 -1.62 -13.55 -8.89
CA GLY A 30 -1.98 -14.74 -8.11
C GLY A 30 -0.78 -15.42 -7.44
N HIS A 31 0.36 -14.73 -7.32
CA HIS A 31 1.54 -15.20 -6.57
C HIS A 31 1.42 -14.95 -5.07
N ALA A 32 0.53 -14.05 -4.66
CA ALA A 32 0.17 -13.82 -3.27
C ALA A 32 -1.35 -13.92 -3.09
N THR A 33 -1.80 -14.38 -1.92
CA THR A 33 -3.22 -14.39 -1.55
C THR A 33 -3.65 -13.05 -0.99
N ARG A 34 -4.96 -12.78 -0.99
CA ARG A 34 -5.54 -11.58 -0.36
C ARG A 34 -5.17 -11.50 1.11
N ASP A 35 -5.28 -12.61 1.83
CA ASP A 35 -4.93 -12.71 3.25
C ASP A 35 -3.46 -12.41 3.54
N ALA A 36 -2.55 -12.91 2.70
CA ALA A 36 -1.12 -12.67 2.88
C ALA A 36 -0.79 -11.18 2.72
N VAL A 37 -1.39 -10.54 1.71
CA VAL A 37 -1.21 -9.11 1.45
C VAL A 37 -1.92 -8.26 2.51
N HIS A 38 -3.10 -8.67 2.97
CA HIS A 38 -3.80 -8.06 4.10
C HIS A 38 -2.93 -8.09 5.36
N ALA A 39 -2.42 -9.26 5.76
CA ALA A 39 -1.61 -9.40 6.96
C ALA A 39 -0.30 -8.60 6.87
N TRP A 40 0.29 -8.50 5.67
CA TRP A 40 1.45 -7.65 5.44
C TRP A 40 1.11 -6.16 5.59
N ALA A 41 -0.01 -5.70 5.03
CA ALA A 41 -0.43 -4.30 5.07
C ALA A 41 -0.95 -3.88 6.46
N ALA A 42 -1.68 -4.77 7.16
CA ALA A 42 -2.26 -4.57 8.49
C ALA A 42 -1.23 -4.02 9.49
N ARG A 43 0.00 -4.54 9.46
CA ARG A 43 1.12 -4.13 10.32
C ARG A 43 1.48 -2.64 10.25
N TRP A 44 1.05 -1.95 9.19
CA TRP A 44 1.36 -0.55 8.94
C TRP A 44 0.14 0.37 9.09
N VAL A 45 -1.07 -0.19 9.12
CA VAL A 45 -2.33 0.58 9.11
C VAL A 45 -3.18 0.34 10.36
N GLU A 46 -2.94 -0.75 11.08
CA GLU A 46 -3.54 -1.07 12.38
C GLU A 46 -2.62 -0.57 13.53
N ASP A 47 -3.18 -0.43 14.73
CA ASP A 47 -2.48 -0.02 15.98
C ASP A 47 -1.85 1.40 16.00
N GLU A 48 -2.52 2.34 15.33
CA GLU A 48 -2.09 3.72 15.03
C GLU A 48 -1.15 3.79 13.82
N ALA A 49 -1.58 4.52 12.78
CA ALA A 49 -0.81 4.66 11.56
C ALA A 49 0.59 5.21 11.87
N ASP A 50 1.62 4.45 11.49
CA ASP A 50 3.00 4.84 11.75
C ASP A 50 3.29 6.17 11.03
N PRO A 51 3.62 7.24 11.78
CA PRO A 51 3.81 8.58 11.21
C PRO A 51 4.98 8.65 10.22
N ARG A 52 5.85 7.62 10.19
CA ARG A 52 6.94 7.51 9.23
C ARG A 52 6.47 7.03 7.86
N VAL A 53 5.25 6.50 7.74
CA VAL A 53 4.66 6.07 6.46
C VAL A 53 4.17 7.30 5.69
N PRO A 54 4.72 7.60 4.50
CA PRO A 54 4.27 8.74 3.72
C PRO A 54 2.78 8.64 3.32
N PRO A 55 2.02 9.74 3.25
CA PRO A 55 0.58 9.68 2.91
C PRO A 55 0.25 8.98 1.59
N LEU A 56 1.16 9.08 0.61
CA LEU A 56 1.05 8.35 -0.66
C LEU A 56 1.05 6.83 -0.44
N ILE A 57 1.99 6.34 0.37
CA ILE A 57 2.18 4.93 0.74
C ILE A 57 1.02 4.46 1.62
N LEU A 58 0.63 5.26 2.62
CA LEU A 58 -0.44 4.90 3.56
C LEU A 58 -1.76 4.61 2.83
N GLY A 59 -2.12 5.46 1.85
CA GLY A 59 -3.33 5.21 1.05
C GLY A 59 -3.26 3.89 0.26
N ALA A 60 -2.08 3.54 -0.27
CA ALA A 60 -1.88 2.28 -0.98
C ALA A 60 -1.95 1.06 -0.04
N LEU A 61 -1.39 1.17 1.16
CA LEU A 61 -1.48 0.13 2.19
C LEU A 61 -2.91 -0.09 2.65
N GLN A 62 -3.73 0.96 2.79
CA GLN A 62 -5.16 0.83 3.12
C GLN A 62 -5.94 0.06 2.04
N HIS A 63 -5.62 0.26 0.76
CA HIS A 63 -6.20 -0.54 -0.31
C HIS A 63 -5.81 -2.02 -0.20
N LEU A 64 -4.52 -2.31 -0.01
CA LEU A 64 -4.01 -3.67 0.13
C LEU A 64 -4.63 -4.39 1.35
N HIS A 65 -4.74 -3.67 2.47
CA HIS A 65 -5.40 -4.13 3.68
C HIS A 65 -6.89 -4.43 3.49
N GLY A 66 -7.59 -3.70 2.60
CA GLY A 66 -9.02 -3.88 2.34
C GLY A 66 -9.38 -4.90 1.27
N PHE A 67 -8.41 -5.44 0.51
CA PHE A 67 -8.73 -6.37 -0.58
C PHE A 67 -9.21 -7.74 -0.13
N ASP A 68 -9.00 -8.10 1.14
CA ASP A 68 -9.55 -9.30 1.75
C ASP A 68 -10.96 -9.09 2.35
N LEU A 69 -11.59 -7.94 2.13
CA LEU A 69 -12.95 -7.72 2.63
C LEU A 69 -13.97 -8.56 1.87
N ARG A 70 -14.84 -9.23 2.63
CA ARG A 70 -15.96 -10.05 2.13
C ARG A 70 -17.28 -9.59 2.72
N ARG A 71 -18.35 -9.73 1.93
CA ARG A 71 -19.73 -9.59 2.41
C ARG A 71 -20.12 -10.80 3.23
N ASP A 72 -20.71 -10.59 4.41
CA ASP A 72 -21.35 -11.66 5.16
C ASP A 72 -22.64 -12.10 4.41
N PRO A 73 -22.75 -13.36 3.96
CA PRO A 73 -23.91 -13.82 3.20
C PRO A 73 -25.19 -13.87 4.05
N ARG A 74 -25.07 -13.92 5.38
CA ARG A 74 -26.20 -13.91 6.32
C ARG A 74 -26.58 -12.49 6.73
N ARG A 75 -25.70 -11.52 6.51
CA ARG A 75 -25.88 -10.11 6.87
C ARG A 75 -25.33 -9.21 5.75
N PRO A 76 -26.10 -8.97 4.66
CA PRO A 76 -25.59 -8.31 3.44
C PRO A 76 -24.99 -6.89 3.63
N GLY A 77 -25.29 -6.22 4.74
CA GLY A 77 -24.73 -4.92 5.13
C GLY A 77 -23.43 -4.99 5.95
N VAL A 78 -22.95 -6.19 6.27
CA VAL A 78 -21.74 -6.40 7.09
C VAL A 78 -20.60 -6.84 6.18
N VAL A 79 -19.48 -6.15 6.29
CA VAL A 79 -18.20 -6.55 5.69
C VAL A 79 -17.25 -7.01 6.78
N ARG A 80 -16.44 -8.01 6.48
CA ARG A 80 -15.42 -8.55 7.37
C ARG A 80 -14.18 -8.93 6.56
N HIS A 81 -13.03 -8.87 7.20
CA HIS A 81 -11.81 -9.49 6.70
C HIS A 81 -12.04 -11.00 6.54
N GLY A 82 -11.59 -11.55 5.42
CA GLY A 82 -11.71 -12.97 5.11
C GLY A 82 -10.48 -13.72 5.59
N THR A 83 -10.66 -14.93 6.14
CA THR A 83 -9.53 -15.84 6.38
C THR A 83 -9.55 -17.01 5.41
N ALA A 84 -8.37 -17.57 5.15
CA ALA A 84 -8.15 -18.73 4.31
C ALA A 84 -8.84 -19.93 4.96
N GLY A 85 -10.01 -20.28 4.44
CA GLY A 85 -10.83 -21.37 4.97
C GLY A 85 -12.27 -20.96 5.29
N ASP A 86 -12.57 -19.66 5.41
CA ASP A 86 -13.95 -19.19 5.57
C ASP A 86 -14.67 -19.30 4.22
N GLY A 87 -15.25 -20.46 3.92
CA GLY A 87 -15.90 -20.75 2.62
C GLY A 87 -17.14 -19.90 2.28
N GLU A 88 -17.50 -18.89 3.08
CA GLU A 88 -18.78 -18.17 2.94
C GLU A 88 -18.58 -16.64 2.84
N GLY A 89 -18.97 -16.08 1.69
CA GLY A 89 -19.04 -14.63 1.42
C GLY A 89 -18.41 -14.21 0.09
N GLU A 90 -19.01 -13.24 -0.59
CA GLU A 90 -18.46 -12.65 -1.83
C GLU A 90 -17.38 -11.61 -1.50
N TRP A 91 -16.28 -11.59 -2.24
CA TRP A 91 -15.27 -10.53 -2.11
C TRP A 91 -15.84 -9.18 -2.54
N ILE A 92 -15.55 -8.13 -1.78
CA ILE A 92 -15.98 -6.76 -2.13
C ILE A 92 -15.31 -6.27 -3.41
N HIS A 93 -14.03 -6.61 -3.59
CA HIS A 93 -13.23 -6.21 -4.73
C HIS A 93 -13.04 -7.40 -5.67
N SER A 94 -13.41 -7.25 -6.95
CA SER A 94 -13.09 -8.24 -7.98
C SER A 94 -11.60 -8.22 -8.33
N ALA A 95 -11.12 -9.20 -9.11
CA ALA A 95 -9.74 -9.18 -9.61
C ALA A 95 -9.49 -7.97 -10.52
N ASP A 96 -10.47 -7.62 -11.36
CA ASP A 96 -10.41 -6.45 -12.24
C ASP A 96 -10.36 -5.14 -11.45
N ASP A 97 -11.10 -5.05 -10.35
CA ASP A 97 -11.04 -3.87 -9.46
C ASP A 97 -9.65 -3.69 -8.85
N ILE A 98 -9.01 -4.79 -8.43
CA ILE A 98 -7.66 -4.79 -7.85
C ILE A 98 -6.63 -4.37 -8.91
N ALA A 99 -6.75 -4.90 -10.13
CA ALA A 99 -5.88 -4.54 -11.25
C ALA A 99 -6.05 -3.08 -11.68
N ALA A 100 -7.29 -2.59 -11.75
CA ALA A 100 -7.58 -1.20 -12.04
C ALA A 100 -7.05 -0.27 -10.93
N ALA A 101 -7.10 -0.72 -9.67
CA ALA A 101 -6.54 0.02 -8.55
C ALA A 101 -5.00 0.06 -8.58
N LEU A 102 -4.33 -1.00 -9.04
CA LEU A 102 -2.89 -0.99 -9.33
C LEU A 102 -2.52 0.05 -10.37
N ALA A 103 -3.23 0.08 -11.51
CA ALA A 103 -2.96 1.07 -12.56
C ALA A 103 -3.13 2.51 -12.06
N ARG A 104 -4.15 2.77 -11.21
CA ARG A 104 -4.32 4.08 -10.56
C ARG A 104 -3.20 4.42 -9.58
N TRP A 105 -2.70 3.43 -8.85
CA TRP A 105 -1.55 3.58 -7.96
C TRP A 105 -0.29 3.97 -8.74
N GLU A 106 0.05 3.22 -9.79
CA GLU A 106 1.23 3.48 -10.63
C GLU A 106 1.16 4.87 -11.26
N ALA A 107 0.02 5.25 -11.84
CA ALA A 107 -0.18 6.59 -12.38
C ALA A 107 -0.08 7.69 -11.30
N ARG A 108 -0.42 7.40 -10.03
CA ARG A 108 -0.26 8.36 -8.93
C ARG A 108 1.20 8.51 -8.53
N CYS A 109 1.98 7.43 -8.54
CA CYS A 109 3.43 7.48 -8.34
C CYS A 109 4.11 8.34 -9.39
N GLU A 110 3.79 8.13 -10.67
CA GLU A 110 4.34 8.92 -11.79
C GLU A 110 4.05 10.42 -11.63
N ARG A 111 2.83 10.78 -11.22
CA ARG A 111 2.47 12.19 -10.95
C ARG A 111 3.28 12.77 -9.79
N ASP A 112 3.41 12.04 -8.70
CA ASP A 112 4.18 12.51 -7.54
C ASP A 112 5.68 12.68 -7.91
N ASP A 113 6.24 11.80 -8.75
CA ASP A 113 7.61 11.95 -9.27
C ASP A 113 7.76 13.19 -10.15
N ALA A 114 6.79 13.44 -11.04
CA ALA A 114 6.78 14.64 -11.88
C ALA A 114 6.66 15.94 -11.06
N GLU A 115 5.88 15.92 -9.98
CA GLU A 115 5.75 17.06 -9.05
C GLU A 115 7.01 17.31 -8.22
N ARG A 116 7.76 16.25 -7.90
CA ARG A 116 9.03 16.33 -7.17
C ARG A 116 10.23 16.68 -8.06
N ALA A 117 10.11 16.47 -9.37
CA ALA A 117 11.19 16.79 -10.30
C ALA A 117 11.54 18.30 -10.19
N PRO A 118 12.83 18.65 -10.14
CA PRO A 118 13.23 20.05 -10.13
C PRO A 118 12.71 20.72 -11.39
N ARG A 119 12.04 21.86 -11.23
CA ARG A 119 11.57 22.63 -12.40
C ARG A 119 12.79 23.02 -13.24
N PRO A 120 12.73 22.91 -14.57
CA PRO A 120 13.79 23.42 -15.42
C PRO A 120 13.97 24.91 -15.09
N GLN A 121 15.19 25.30 -14.71
CA GLN A 121 15.52 26.72 -14.58
C GLN A 121 15.31 27.34 -15.95
N ALA A 122 14.36 28.28 -16.05
CA ALA A 122 14.22 29.09 -17.25
C ALA A 122 15.59 29.73 -17.50
N GLY A 123 16.21 29.39 -18.63
CA GLY A 123 17.51 29.90 -19.00
C GLY A 123 17.51 31.42 -18.89
N GLY A 124 18.52 31.95 -18.18
CA GLY A 124 18.71 33.39 -18.06
C GLY A 124 18.69 34.02 -19.44
N GLU A 125 17.73 34.92 -19.64
CA GLU A 125 17.77 35.85 -20.76
C GLU A 125 19.05 36.66 -20.58
N GLY A 126 20.00 36.44 -21.49
CA GLY A 126 21.17 37.29 -21.60
C GLY A 126 20.71 38.68 -22.00
N GLU A 127 20.62 39.59 -21.05
CA GLU A 127 20.67 41.02 -21.31
C GLU A 127 22.10 41.36 -21.73
N GLY A 128 22.37 41.13 -23.02
CA GLY A 128 23.44 41.78 -23.75
C GLY A 128 22.89 43.02 -24.46
N GLU A 129 22.85 44.15 -23.76
CA GLU A 129 22.76 45.51 -24.31
C GLU A 129 23.63 46.39 -23.39
N GLY A 130 24.57 47.23 -23.82
CA GLY A 130 25.08 47.67 -25.11
C GLY A 130 26.24 48.62 -24.83
#